data_AF-A0A914YWE3-F1
#
_entry.id   AF-A0A914YWE3-F1
#
_cell.length_a   1.000
_cell.length_b   1.000
_cell.length_c   1.000
_cell.angle_alpha   90.00
_cell.angle_beta   90.00
_cell.angle_gamma   90.00
#
_symmetry.space_group_name_H-M   'P 1'
#
loop_
_entity.id
_entity.type
_entity.pdbx_description
1 polymer ?
#
loop_
_entity_poly.entity_id
_entity_poly.type
_entity_poly.pdbx_seq_one_letter_code
_entity_poly.pdbx_strand_id
1 'polypeptide(L)' 'MRCAFIFLIALLFVSQALSAKTAGRVAHAGGPLCNPGTEFTCVDGYLCVLREYVCDGEQDCYDNSDELYCSRKK' A
#
# COMPACT_ATOMS: atom_id res chain seq x y z
N MET A 1 40.06 16.84 -16.41
CA MET A 1 40.12 15.64 -15.52
C MET A 1 38.87 15.44 -14.65
N ARG A 2 38.00 16.45 -14.49
CA ARG A 2 36.77 16.37 -13.68
C ARG A 2 35.54 15.77 -14.40
N CYS A 3 35.61 15.58 -15.73
CA CYS A 3 34.51 14.98 -16.51
C CYS A 3 34.43 13.45 -16.39
N ALA A 4 35.56 12.76 -16.23
CA ALA A 4 35.59 11.30 -16.12
C ALA A 4 35.02 10.78 -14.78
N PHE A 5 35.20 11.56 -13.71
CA PHE A 5 34.65 11.25 -12.40
C PHE A 5 33.11 11.32 -12.36
N ILE A 6 32.53 12.29 -13.06
CA ILE A 6 31.06 12.44 -13.15
C ILE A 6 30.43 11.25 -13.90
N PHE A 7 31.13 10.72 -14.91
CA PHE A 7 30.69 9.53 -15.66
C PHE A 7 30.70 8.24 -14.82
N LEU A 8 31.70 8.04 -13.96
CA LEU A 8 31.74 6.89 -13.05
C LEU A 8 30.68 6.98 -11.96
N ILE A 9 30.40 8.20 -11.48
CA ILE A 9 29.32 8.43 -10.51
C ILE A 9 27.96 8.13 -11.18
N ALA A 10 27.73 8.59 -12.41
CA ALA A 10 26.50 8.29 -13.15
C ALA A 10 26.25 6.78 -13.32
N LEU A 11 27.29 5.99 -13.59
CA LEU A 11 27.17 4.52 -13.72
C LEU A 11 26.81 3.83 -12.39
N LEU A 12 27.28 4.34 -11.24
CA LEU A 12 26.89 3.84 -9.91
C LEU A 12 25.47 4.28 -9.51
N PHE A 13 25.01 5.43 -9.99
CA PHE A 13 23.65 5.92 -9.75
C PHE A 13 22.59 5.22 -10.62
N VAL A 14 22.94 4.83 -11.85
CA VAL A 14 22.03 4.08 -12.74
C VAL A 14 21.68 2.70 -12.19
N SER A 15 22.54 2.08 -11.38
CA SER A 15 22.27 0.77 -10.77
C SER A 15 21.29 0.79 -9.58
N GLN A 16 20.99 1.95 -8.99
CA GLN A 16 20.03 2.03 -7.86
C GLN A 16 18.57 2.27 -8.32
N ALA A 17 18.34 2.50 -9.61
CA ALA A 17 16.99 2.65 -10.16
C ALA A 17 16.30 1.30 -10.47
N LEU A 18 16.96 0.15 -10.28
CA LEU A 18 16.37 -1.18 -10.55
C LEU A 18 15.84 -1.90 -9.30
N SER A 19 15.71 -1.22 -8.15
CA SER A 19 15.26 -1.87 -6.90
C SER A 19 14.14 -1.12 -6.18
N ALA A 20 13.09 -0.74 -6.90
CA ALA A 20 11.84 -0.37 -6.26
C ALA A 20 10.63 -0.83 -7.07
N LYS A 21 10.12 -1.98 -6.63
CA LYS A 21 8.72 -2.38 -6.68
C LYS A 21 8.23 -3.01 -7.99
N THR A 22 8.76 -4.20 -8.29
CA THR A 22 7.83 -5.29 -8.64
C THR A 22 6.91 -5.54 -7.45
N ALA A 23 5.89 -4.69 -7.29
CA ALA A 23 4.66 -5.08 -6.60
C ALA A 23 4.01 -6.14 -7.49
N GLY A 24 4.49 -7.37 -7.36
CA GLY A 24 3.78 -8.53 -7.88
C GLY A 24 2.38 -8.49 -7.30
N ARG A 25 1.38 -8.27 -8.16
CA ARG A 25 -0.02 -8.51 -7.82
C ARG A 25 -0.17 -10.01 -7.66
N VAL A 26 0.05 -10.52 -6.45
CA VAL A 26 -0.38 -11.87 -6.06
C VAL A 26 -1.91 -11.86 -6.05
N ALA A 27 -2.57 -12.49 -7.00
CA ALA A 27 -4.01 -12.69 -6.88
C ALA A 27 -4.26 -13.75 -5.79
N HIS A 28 -4.55 -13.33 -4.56
CA HIS A 28 -5.05 -14.25 -3.54
C HIS A 28 -6.49 -14.63 -3.89
N ALA A 29 -6.81 -15.91 -3.83
CA ALA A 29 -8.08 -16.50 -4.28
C ALA A 29 -9.31 -16.16 -3.39
N GLY A 30 -9.33 -14.98 -2.76
CA GLY A 30 -10.38 -14.57 -1.82
C GLY A 30 -10.46 -13.08 -1.45
N GLY A 31 -9.86 -12.17 -2.21
CA GLY A 31 -9.98 -10.71 -1.97
C GLY A 31 -8.73 -9.93 -2.41
N PRO A 32 -8.73 -8.57 -2.30
CA PRO A 32 -7.55 -7.76 -2.53
C PRO A 32 -6.46 -8.17 -1.55
N LEU A 33 -5.22 -8.10 -2.01
CA LEU A 33 -4.05 -8.23 -1.15
C LEU A 33 -3.93 -7.02 -0.22
N CYS A 34 -4.74 -6.96 0.81
CA CYS A 34 -4.53 -5.98 1.87
C CYS A 34 -3.35 -6.43 2.72
N ASN A 35 -2.53 -5.48 3.14
CA ASN A 35 -1.51 -5.70 4.15
C ASN A 35 -2.19 -5.83 5.53
N PRO A 36 -2.23 -7.02 6.15
CA PRO A 36 -2.88 -7.22 7.44
C PRO A 36 -2.14 -6.53 8.59
N GLY A 37 -1.05 -5.80 8.35
CA GLY A 37 -0.34 -4.95 9.31
C GLY A 37 -0.82 -3.49 9.30
N THR A 38 -1.20 -2.96 8.14
CA THR A 38 -1.48 -1.53 7.95
C THR A 38 -2.89 -1.25 7.42
N GLU A 39 -3.51 -2.25 6.79
CA GLU A 39 -4.77 -2.12 6.08
C GLU A 39 -5.83 -3.06 6.67
N PHE A 40 -7.08 -2.69 6.43
CA PHE A 40 -8.28 -3.45 6.73
C PHE A 40 -8.95 -3.82 5.42
N THR A 41 -9.34 -5.08 5.28
CA THR A 41 -10.10 -5.57 4.13
C THR A 41 -11.58 -5.33 4.40
N CYS A 42 -12.24 -4.55 3.54
CA CYS A 42 -13.69 -4.39 3.60
C CYS A 42 -14.38 -5.75 3.45
N VAL A 43 -15.58 -5.90 4.01
CA VAL A 43 -16.32 -7.19 3.97
C VAL A 43 -16.69 -7.58 2.55
N ASP A 44 -16.97 -6.61 1.67
CA ASP A 44 -17.14 -6.85 0.23
C ASP A 44 -15.90 -7.52 -0.40
N GLY A 45 -14.72 -7.33 0.20
CA GLY A 45 -13.50 -8.04 -0.20
C GLY A 45 -13.00 -7.59 -1.57
N TYR A 46 -13.21 -6.33 -1.94
CA TYR A 46 -12.65 -5.70 -3.14
C TYR A 46 -11.79 -4.47 -2.84
N LEU A 47 -11.92 -3.89 -1.64
CA LEU A 47 -11.21 -2.69 -1.22
C LEU A 47 -10.41 -2.92 0.07
N CYS A 48 -9.25 -2.27 0.14
CA CYS A 48 -8.45 -2.15 1.35
C CYS A 48 -8.48 -0.69 1.79
N VAL A 49 -8.75 -0.46 3.06
CA VAL A 49 -8.67 0.87 3.68
C VAL A 49 -7.56 0.85 4.73
N LEU A 50 -6.96 1.99 5.03
CA LEU A 50 -5.95 2.04 6.09
C LEU A 50 -6.64 1.82 7.44
N ARG A 51 -5.95 1.14 8.36
CA ARG A 51 -6.47 0.92 9.72
C ARG A 51 -6.78 2.21 10.48
N GLU A 52 -6.18 3.32 10.06
CA GLU A 52 -6.43 4.62 10.67
C GLU A 52 -7.81 5.20 10.33
N TYR A 53 -8.40 4.75 9.22
CA TYR A 53 -9.73 5.10 8.73
C TYR A 53 -10.82 4.14 9.22
N VAL A 54 -10.45 3.08 9.95
CA VAL A 54 -11.45 2.19 10.55
C VAL A 54 -12.01 2.85 11.82
N CYS A 55 -13.33 2.98 11.88
CA CYS A 55 -14.08 3.61 12.97
C CYS A 55 -13.78 5.10 13.15
N ASP A 56 -13.45 5.81 12.09
CA ASP A 56 -13.13 7.25 12.14
C ASP A 56 -14.33 8.17 11.86
N GLY A 57 -15.47 7.57 11.49
CA GLY A 57 -16.72 8.28 11.23
C GLY A 57 -16.94 8.64 9.76
N GLU A 58 -16.00 8.35 8.86
CA GLU A 58 -16.19 8.45 7.41
C GLU A 58 -16.44 7.06 6.80
N GLN A 59 -17.13 7.04 5.66
CA GLN A 59 -17.34 5.80 4.92
C GLN A 59 -16.23 5.66 3.88
N ASP A 60 -15.27 4.77 4.14
CA ASP A 60 -14.20 4.43 3.20
C ASP A 60 -14.47 3.10 2.49
N CYS A 61 -15.13 2.15 3.15
CA CYS A 61 -15.63 0.95 2.49
C CYS A 61 -16.94 1.23 1.71
N TYR A 62 -17.09 0.63 0.52
CA TYR A 62 -18.33 0.75 -0.27
C TYR A 62 -19.56 0.18 0.48
N ASP A 63 -19.34 -0.89 1.23
CA ASP A 63 -20.29 -1.57 2.10
C ASP A 63 -20.31 -1.00 3.54
N ASN A 64 -19.55 0.07 3.81
CA ASN A 64 -19.43 0.74 5.10
C ASN A 64 -18.97 -0.18 6.26
N SER A 65 -18.36 -1.33 5.95
CA SER A 65 -17.95 -2.32 6.95
C SER A 65 -16.82 -1.89 7.89
N ASP A 66 -16.04 -0.91 7.46
CA ASP A 66 -15.10 -0.14 8.28
C ASP A 66 -15.78 0.57 9.47
N GLU A 67 -17.06 0.95 9.33
CA GLU A 67 -17.78 1.74 10.33
C GLU A 67 -18.87 0.97 11.10
N LEU A 68 -19.24 -0.23 10.65
CA LEU A 68 -20.37 -1.00 11.20
C LEU A 68 -20.05 -1.76 12.49
N TYR A 69 -18.80 -2.16 12.72
CA TYR A 69 -18.41 -3.04 13.83
C TYR A 69 -17.53 -2.35 14.89
N CYS A 70 -17.81 -1.07 15.15
CA CYS A 70 -17.04 -0.24 16.06
C CYS A 70 -17.57 -0.31 17.49
N SER A 71 -16.77 -0.84 18.42
CA SER A 71 -17.10 -0.79 19.87
C SER A 71 -16.97 0.63 20.43
N ARG A 72 -16.08 1.46 19.86
CA ARG A 72 -16.00 2.90 20.07
C ARG A 72 -15.58 3.56 18.77
N LYS A 73 -16.27 4.64 18.41
CA LYS A 73 -15.84 5.55 17.35
C LYS A 73 -14.64 6.34 17.86
N LYS A 74 -13.65 6.53 17.00
CA LYS A 74 -12.44 7.30 17.27
C LYS A 74 -12.78 8.80 17.23
#